data_AF-A0A2D4N018-F1
#
_entry.id   AF-A0A2D4N018-F1
#
_cell.length_a   1.000
_cell.length_b   1.000
_cell.length_c   1.000
_cell.angle_alpha   90.00
_cell.angle_beta   90.00
_cell.angle_gamma   90.00
#
_symmetry.space_group_name_H-M   'P 1'
#
loop_
_entity.id
_entity.type
_entity.pdbx_description
1 polymer ?
#
loop_
_entity_poly.entity_id
_entity_poly.type
_entity_poly.pdbx_seq_one_letter_code
_entity_poly.pdbx_strand_id
1 'polypeptide(L)'
;HISGGDPTRRQQLREHIQAALHAVAQERLPCSTWMLEFLQLAEVREHLVQQLAERGVGACYIPSAEEVLVVALTPSVAQLAASLLDSFLSSVSLPLSERQLLALASPHWAQVQAGLRCCLVRLAE
;
A
#
# COMPACT_ATOMS: atom_id res chain seq x y z
N HIS A 1 8.57 -26.05 12.86
CA HIS A 1 8.54 -27.16 13.83
C HIS A 1 8.39 -26.56 15.22
N ILE A 2 7.25 -26.77 15.91
CA ILE A 2 7.06 -26.24 17.28
C ILE A 2 7.64 -27.27 18.26
N SER A 3 8.84 -27.00 18.75
CA SER A 3 9.55 -27.83 19.72
C SER A 3 9.54 -27.19 21.11
N GLY A 4 9.33 -28.00 22.16
CA GLY A 4 9.24 -27.56 23.56
C GLY A 4 7.80 -27.44 24.08
N GLY A 5 7.60 -27.68 25.38
CA GLY A 5 6.30 -27.61 26.06
C GLY A 5 5.43 -28.87 26.01
N ASP A 6 4.35 -28.86 26.80
CA ASP A 6 3.33 -29.93 26.89
C ASP A 6 2.70 -30.25 25.51
N PRO A 7 2.58 -31.54 25.10
CA PRO A 7 1.88 -31.94 23.89
C PRO A 7 0.49 -31.30 23.70
N THR A 8 -0.28 -31.12 24.77
CA THR A 8 -1.61 -30.49 24.70
C THR A 8 -1.51 -29.03 24.27
N ARG A 9 -0.57 -28.28 24.87
CA ARG A 9 -0.30 -26.88 24.51
C ARG A 9 0.21 -26.75 23.08
N ARG A 10 1.02 -27.70 22.59
CA ARG A 10 1.48 -27.71 21.19
C ARG A 10 0.34 -27.90 20.21
N GLN A 11 -0.60 -28.79 20.54
CA GLN A 11 -1.77 -29.03 19.70
C GLN A 11 -2.69 -27.79 19.68
N GLN A 12 -2.97 -27.21 20.84
CA GLN A 12 -3.74 -25.97 20.95
C GLN A 12 -3.10 -24.82 20.18
N LEU A 13 -1.78 -24.64 20.30
CA LEU A 13 -1.05 -23.60 19.55
C LEU A 13 -1.12 -23.83 18.04
N ARG A 14 -1.00 -25.09 17.60
CA ARG A 14 -1.16 -25.44 16.18
C ARG A 14 -2.55 -25.09 15.66
N GLU A 15 -3.59 -25.49 16.37
CA GLU A 15 -4.99 -25.18 16.02
C GLU A 15 -5.21 -23.68 15.99
N HIS A 16 -4.65 -22.92 16.95
CA HIS A 16 -4.74 -21.47 16.99
C HIS A 16 -4.04 -20.80 15.79
N ILE A 17 -2.82 -21.21 15.47
CA ILE A 17 -2.08 -20.69 14.31
C ILE A 17 -2.84 -21.01 13.02
N GLN A 18 -3.36 -22.24 12.91
CA GLN A 18 -4.07 -22.67 11.72
C GLN A 18 -5.39 -21.93 11.55
N ALA A 19 -6.14 -21.71 12.63
CA ALA A 19 -7.34 -20.88 12.63
C ALA A 19 -7.01 -19.42 12.25
N ALA A 20 -5.92 -18.85 12.78
CA ALA A 20 -5.48 -17.50 12.44
C ALA A 20 -5.07 -17.36 10.97
N LEU A 21 -4.38 -18.35 10.40
CA LEU A 21 -4.02 -18.36 8.98
C LEU A 21 -5.23 -18.55 8.07
N HIS A 22 -6.24 -19.31 8.50
CA HIS A 22 -7.51 -19.43 7.79
C HIS A 22 -8.38 -18.16 7.89
N ALA A 23 -8.19 -17.36 8.94
CA ALA A 23 -8.87 -16.09 9.15
C ALA A 23 -8.20 -14.90 8.45
N VAL A 24 -7.16 -15.14 7.63
CA VAL A 24 -6.50 -14.10 6.86
C VAL A 24 -7.54 -13.37 6.01
N ALA A 25 -7.69 -12.08 6.30
CA ALA A 25 -8.61 -11.20 5.62
C ALA A 25 -7.88 -10.46 4.51
N GLN A 26 -8.63 -10.13 3.46
CA GLN A 26 -8.15 -9.39 2.31
C GLN A 26 -9.08 -8.21 2.08
N GLU A 27 -8.48 -7.04 1.88
CA GLU A 27 -9.18 -5.83 1.45
C GLU A 27 -8.62 -5.38 0.10
N ARG A 28 -9.51 -4.88 -0.76
CA ARG A 28 -9.17 -4.45 -2.11
C ARG A 28 -9.22 -2.94 -2.18
N LEU A 29 -8.12 -2.33 -2.61
CA LEU A 29 -8.05 -0.91 -2.89
C LEU A 29 -7.95 -0.70 -4.41
N PRO A 30 -8.97 -0.13 -5.07
CA PRO A 30 -8.86 0.24 -6.47
C PRO A 30 -7.77 1.31 -6.62
N CYS A 31 -6.88 1.13 -7.60
CA CYS A 31 -5.77 2.04 -7.84
C CYS A 31 -5.58 2.25 -9.34
N SER A 32 -5.17 3.45 -9.74
CA SER A 32 -4.80 3.70 -11.13
C SER A 32 -3.50 2.95 -11.49
N THR A 33 -3.30 2.66 -12.78
CA THR A 33 -2.09 1.99 -13.28
C THR A 33 -0.81 2.68 -12.82
N TRP A 34 -0.78 4.02 -12.85
CA TRP A 34 0.38 4.78 -12.38
C TRP A 34 0.63 4.57 -10.88
N MET A 35 -0.41 4.55 -10.06
CA MET A 35 -0.27 4.35 -8.63
C MET A 35 0.23 2.93 -8.31
N LEU A 36 -0.19 1.94 -9.10
CA LEU A 36 0.34 0.58 -9.01
C LEU A 36 1.83 0.52 -9.38
N GLU A 37 2.26 1.22 -10.42
CA GLU A 37 3.69 1.35 -10.77
C GLU A 37 4.49 2.02 -9.64
N PHE A 38 3.94 3.10 -9.05
CA PHE A 38 4.57 3.81 -7.95
C PHE A 38 4.73 2.93 -6.70
N LEU A 39 3.70 2.14 -6.36
CA LEU A 39 3.71 1.23 -5.22
C LEU A 39 4.64 0.01 -5.40
N GLN A 40 5.07 -0.28 -6.63
CA GLN A 40 6.06 -1.33 -6.93
C GLN A 40 7.51 -0.88 -6.69
N LEU A 41 7.77 0.42 -6.56
CA LEU A 41 9.10 0.92 -6.24
C LEU A 41 9.53 0.44 -4.85
N ALA A 42 10.72 -0.16 -4.76
CA ALA A 42 11.20 -0.78 -3.51
C ALA A 42 11.23 0.20 -2.34
N GLU A 43 11.70 1.42 -2.58
CA GLU A 43 11.79 2.50 -1.58
C GLU A 43 10.40 2.90 -1.05
N VAL A 44 9.41 3.02 -1.95
CA VAL A 44 8.02 3.34 -1.59
C VAL A 44 7.43 2.20 -0.76
N ARG A 45 7.72 0.95 -1.13
CA ARG A 45 7.25 -0.22 -0.42
C ARG A 45 7.83 -0.37 0.98
N GLU A 46 9.13 -0.20 1.11
CA GLU A 46 9.79 -0.21 2.41
C GLU A 46 9.25 0.90 3.30
N HIS A 47 9.10 2.10 2.76
CA HIS A 47 8.55 3.24 3.49
C HIS A 47 7.12 2.97 3.98
N LEU A 48 6.23 2.45 3.12
CA LEU A 48 4.86 2.13 3.48
C LEU A 48 4.75 1.02 4.52
N VAL A 49 5.55 -0.03 4.39
CA VAL A 49 5.61 -1.11 5.39
C VAL A 49 6.07 -0.56 6.74
N GLN A 50 7.08 0.31 6.75
CA GLN A 50 7.53 0.99 7.97
C GLN A 50 6.43 1.87 8.56
N GLN A 51 5.70 2.63 7.74
CA GLN A 51 4.59 3.48 8.19
C GLN A 51 3.44 2.69 8.82
N LEU A 52 3.15 1.49 8.32
CA LEU A 52 2.17 0.58 8.93
C LEU A 52 2.70 0.01 10.25
N ALA A 53 3.97 -0.40 10.29
CA ALA A 53 4.62 -0.93 11.49
C ALA A 53 4.69 0.09 12.63
N GLU A 54 5.03 1.35 12.34
CA GLU A 54 5.04 2.46 13.31
C GLU A 54 3.66 2.72 13.94
N ARG A 55 2.59 2.40 13.21
CA ARG A 55 1.19 2.47 13.69
C ARG A 55 0.71 1.17 14.34
N GLY A 56 1.59 0.18 14.48
CA GLY A 56 1.25 -1.13 15.05
C GLY A 56 0.35 -1.99 14.16
N VAL A 57 0.30 -1.70 12.85
CA VAL A 57 -0.57 -2.38 11.90
C VAL A 57 0.21 -3.50 11.20
N GLY A 58 -0.06 -4.74 11.63
CA GLY A 58 0.51 -5.94 11.03
C GLY A 58 -0.21 -6.35 9.75
N ALA A 59 0.03 -5.62 8.66
CA ALA A 59 -0.54 -5.90 7.36
C ALA A 59 0.52 -5.88 6.25
N CYS A 60 0.26 -6.61 5.19
CA CYS A 60 1.03 -6.62 3.96
C CYS A 60 0.17 -6.01 2.85
N TYR A 61 0.78 -5.42 1.84
CA TYR A 61 0.07 -5.06 0.62
C TYR A 61 0.77 -5.63 -0.62
N ILE A 62 -0.03 -5.95 -1.64
CA ILE A 62 0.41 -6.58 -2.88
C ILE A 62 -0.25 -5.83 -4.04
N PRO A 63 0.52 -5.06 -4.83
CA PRO A 63 0.02 -4.48 -6.08
C PRO A 63 -0.35 -5.59 -7.07
N SER A 64 -1.56 -5.53 -7.63
CA SER A 64 -2.05 -6.36 -8.74
C SER A 64 -2.21 -5.49 -9.99
N ALA A 65 -2.79 -6.04 -11.06
CA ALA A 65 -2.96 -5.34 -12.34
C ALA A 65 -3.89 -4.11 -12.25
N GLU A 66 -4.91 -4.15 -11.39
CA GLU A 66 -5.95 -3.09 -11.30
C GLU A 66 -6.24 -2.65 -9.85
N GLU A 67 -5.64 -3.33 -8.87
CA GLU A 67 -5.95 -3.11 -7.45
C GLU A 67 -4.75 -3.41 -6.56
N VAL A 68 -4.78 -2.87 -5.36
CA VAL A 68 -3.87 -3.25 -4.29
C VAL A 68 -4.61 -4.16 -3.34
N LEU A 69 -4.07 -5.36 -3.12
CA LEU A 69 -4.56 -6.29 -2.11
C LEU A 69 -3.88 -6.00 -0.78
N VAL A 70 -4.66 -5.69 0.25
CA VAL A 70 -4.20 -5.54 1.62
C VAL A 70 -4.54 -6.81 2.39
N VAL A 71 -3.54 -7.45 2.98
CA VAL A 71 -3.67 -8.75 3.64
C VAL A 71 -3.29 -8.62 5.10
N ALA A 72 -4.17 -9.08 6.00
CA ALA A 72 -3.92 -9.08 7.43
C ALA A 72 -4.56 -10.30 8.13
N LEU A 73 -4.16 -10.56 9.37
CA LEU A 73 -4.68 -11.69 10.17
C LEU A 73 -6.12 -11.50 10.65
N THR A 74 -6.64 -10.27 10.62
CA THR A 74 -8.04 -9.98 10.97
C THR A 74 -8.66 -8.97 10.00
N PRO A 75 -9.98 -9.02 9.76
CA PRO A 75 -10.66 -8.06 8.89
C PRO A 75 -10.50 -6.61 9.34
N SER A 76 -10.58 -6.35 10.65
CA SER A 76 -10.42 -4.99 11.18
C SER A 76 -9.04 -4.40 10.91
N VAL A 77 -7.99 -5.23 10.95
CA VAL A 77 -6.62 -4.79 10.63
C VAL A 77 -6.46 -4.59 9.14
N ALA A 78 -7.05 -5.46 8.30
CA ALA A 78 -7.01 -5.29 6.84
C ALA A 78 -7.70 -3.98 6.43
N GLN A 79 -8.86 -3.67 7.02
CA GLN A 79 -9.61 -2.45 6.73
C GLN A 79 -8.88 -1.20 7.22
N LEU A 80 -8.29 -1.24 8.42
CA LEU A 80 -7.46 -0.14 8.93
C LEU A 80 -6.24 0.10 8.03
N ALA A 81 -5.54 -0.95 7.63
CA ALA A 81 -4.38 -0.87 6.74
C ALA A 81 -4.77 -0.28 5.37
N ALA A 82 -5.91 -0.71 4.81
CA ALA A 82 -6.47 -0.15 3.58
C ALA A 82 -6.75 1.35 3.71
N SER A 83 -7.42 1.81 4.76
CA SER A 83 -7.68 3.24 4.98
C SER A 83 -6.41 4.06 5.18
N LEU A 84 -5.40 3.51 5.86
CA LEU A 84 -4.11 4.18 6.03
C LEU A 84 -3.36 4.30 4.70
N LEU A 85 -3.38 3.24 3.89
CA LEU A 85 -2.79 3.24 2.56
C LEU A 85 -3.47 4.28 1.67
N ASP A 86 -4.80 4.32 1.64
CA ASP A 86 -5.59 5.29 0.88
C ASP A 86 -5.27 6.73 1.30
N SER A 87 -5.17 6.98 2.61
CA SER A 87 -4.78 8.30 3.14
C SER A 87 -3.37 8.72 2.71
N PHE A 88 -2.41 7.78 2.72
CA PHE A 88 -1.05 8.04 2.24
C PHE A 88 -1.04 8.36 0.74
N LEU A 89 -1.73 7.55 -0.06
CA LEU A 89 -1.82 7.72 -1.51
C LEU A 89 -2.49 9.05 -1.88
N SER A 90 -3.49 9.46 -1.11
CA SER A 90 -4.13 10.78 -1.23
C SER A 90 -3.17 11.92 -0.88
N SER A 91 -2.28 11.73 0.11
CA SER A 91 -1.31 12.77 0.52
C SER A 91 -0.20 13.04 -0.50
N VAL A 92 0.12 12.05 -1.33
CA VAL A 92 1.12 12.17 -2.41
C VAL A 92 0.48 12.56 -3.75
N SER A 93 -0.85 12.65 -3.79
CA SER A 93 -1.62 13.05 -4.97
C SER A 93 -2.11 14.48 -4.81
N LEU A 94 -2.00 15.28 -5.87
CA LEU A 94 -2.50 16.66 -5.89
C LEU A 94 -3.64 16.79 -6.89
N PRO A 95 -4.86 17.19 -6.47
CA PRO A 95 -5.93 17.45 -7.40
C PRO A 95 -5.56 18.66 -8.27
N LEU A 96 -5.75 18.50 -9.58
CA LEU A 96 -5.46 19.53 -10.57
C LEU A 96 -6.76 20.14 -11.06
N SER A 97 -6.83 21.47 -11.04
CA SER A 97 -7.86 22.21 -11.76
C SER A 97 -7.62 22.13 -13.27
N GLU A 98 -8.66 22.36 -14.06
CA GLU A 98 -8.57 22.41 -15.52
C GLU A 98 -7.50 23.42 -16.01
N ARG A 99 -7.40 24.57 -15.34
CA ARG A 99 -6.36 25.57 -15.63
C ARG A 99 -4.94 25.03 -15.38
N GLN A 100 -4.74 24.25 -14.31
CA GLN A 100 -3.45 23.63 -14.01
C GLN A 100 -3.12 22.53 -15.01
N LEU A 101 -4.11 21.73 -15.44
CA LEU A 101 -3.95 20.74 -16.51
C LEU A 101 -3.48 21.41 -17.81
N LEU A 102 -4.12 22.51 -18.22
CA LEU A 102 -3.72 23.29 -19.40
C LEU A 102 -2.30 23.85 -19.27
N ALA A 103 -1.90 24.29 -18.07
CA ALA A 103 -0.54 24.78 -17.82
C ALA A 103 0.51 23.66 -17.94
N LEU A 104 0.21 22.46 -17.42
CA LEU A 104 1.07 21.28 -17.53
C LEU A 104 1.14 20.71 -18.96
N ALA A 105 0.08 20.91 -19.75
CA ALA A 105 0.08 20.59 -21.19
C ALA A 105 0.84 21.62 -22.04
N SER A 106 1.27 22.75 -21.46
CA SER A 106 1.97 23.80 -22.21
C SER A 106 3.42 23.40 -22.54
N PRO A 107 3.99 23.87 -23.66
CA PRO A 107 5.40 23.62 -24.01
C PRO A 107 6.39 24.14 -22.96
N HIS A 108 5.98 25.13 -22.16
CA HIS A 108 6.79 25.68 -21.08
C HIS A 108 6.96 24.71 -19.93
N TRP A 109 5.98 23.82 -19.69
CA TRP A 109 6.09 22.80 -18.65
C TRP A 109 7.26 21.84 -18.90
N ALA A 110 7.52 21.46 -20.16
CA ALA A 110 8.66 20.61 -20.49
C ALA A 110 10.01 21.23 -20.07
N GLN A 111 10.15 22.55 -20.15
CA GLN A 111 11.34 23.27 -19.72
C GLN A 111 11.46 23.28 -18.19
N VAL A 112 10.35 23.47 -17.48
CA VAL A 112 10.29 23.42 -16.01
C VAL A 112 10.61 22.01 -15.53
N GLN A 113 10.01 20.98 -16.13
CA GLN A 113 10.23 19.58 -15.79
C GLN A 113 11.71 19.18 -15.97
N ALA A 114 12.37 19.64 -17.03
CA ALA A 114 13.81 19.42 -17.22
C ALA A 114 14.67 20.07 -16.12
N GLY A 115 14.19 21.15 -15.50
CA GLY A 115 14.84 21.80 -14.36
C GLY A 115 14.59 21.11 -13.01
N LEU A 116 13.50 20.34 -12.88
CA LEU A 116 13.12 19.58 -11.68
C LEU A 116 13.92 18.26 -11.62
N ARG A 117 15.22 18.37 -11.35
CA ARG A 117 16.18 17.24 -11.36
C ARG A 117 15.83 16.05 -10.43
N CYS A 118 14.87 16.20 -9.52
CA CYS A 118 14.57 15.23 -8.45
C CYS A 118 13.09 14.81 -8.38
N CYS A 119 12.22 15.33 -9.24
CA CYS A 119 10.77 15.10 -9.12
C CYS A 119 10.24 14.41 -10.38
N LEU A 120 9.70 13.21 -10.20
CA LEU A 120 8.98 12.50 -11.26
C LEU A 120 7.53 13.00 -11.25
N VAL A 121 7.21 13.96 -12.12
CA VAL A 121 5.84 14.44 -12.30
C VAL A 121 5.22 13.70 -13.47
N ARG A 122 4.14 12.95 -13.20
CA ARG A 122 3.30 12.33 -14.24
C ARG A 122 1.88 12.83 -14.07
N LEU A 123 1.27 13.24 -15.17
CA LEU A 123 -0.17 13.42 -15.25
C LEU A 123 -0.79 12.02 -15.27
N ALA A 124 -1.54 11.69 -14.23
CA ALA A 124 -2.39 10.50 -14.23
C ALA A 124 -3.73 10.85 -14.91
N GLU A 125 -4.26 9.92 -15.70
CA GLU A 125 -5.60 10.01 -16.33
C GLU A 125 -6.72 9.82 -15.30
#